data_AF-A0A1W9M221-F1
#
_entry.id   AF-A0A1W9M221-F1
#
_cell.length_a   1.000
_cell.length_b   1.000
_cell.length_c   1.000
_cell.angle_alpha   90.00
_cell.angle_beta   90.00
_cell.angle_gamma   90.00
#
_symmetry.space_group_name_H-M   'P 1'
#
loop_
_entity.id
_entity.type
_entity.pdbx_description
1 polymer ?
#
loop_
_entity_poly.entity_id
_entity_poly.type
_entity_poly.pdbx_seq_one_letter_code
_entity_poly.pdbx_strand_id
1 'polypeptide(L)'
;MASNKTAFAVGLFMTAGLAVAVTAVIWLGMSDYFEKGRMYVSYFDESVQGLDKDSPVKYRGVAIGRVKSVGLAPDATLIEVVMTIERDVKLETDMFAQLKSVGITGIMFIEIDRKKEGDPDFRQAISFRSKYPVIATKPSGVKMFMDGMDEVLKLIAELDTKGISGKARTESARLSPMPRSKKSLRISDPCLPKQTLFSTPKNGRESSVPRKRLPYP
;
A
#
# COMPACT_ATOMS: atom_id res chain seq x y z
N MET A 1 21.12 -12.14 -80.49
CA MET A 1 20.49 -10.83 -80.19
C MET A 1 19.30 -11.10 -79.27
N ALA A 2 19.34 -10.64 -78.02
CA ALA A 2 18.18 -10.77 -77.13
C ALA A 2 17.00 -10.00 -77.74
N SER A 3 15.87 -10.68 -77.95
CA SER A 3 14.68 -10.05 -78.51
C SER A 3 14.13 -9.03 -77.51
N ASN A 4 13.88 -7.78 -77.93
CA ASN A 4 13.38 -6.71 -77.04
C ASN A 4 12.12 -7.11 -76.24
N LYS A 5 11.37 -8.10 -76.73
CA LYS A 5 10.20 -8.68 -76.04
C LYS A 5 10.55 -9.40 -74.74
N THR A 6 11.69 -10.11 -74.67
CA THR A 6 12.09 -10.83 -73.45
C THR A 6 12.59 -9.87 -72.38
N ALA A 7 13.34 -8.83 -72.78
CA ALA A 7 13.80 -7.78 -71.86
C ALA A 7 12.63 -7.02 -71.21
N PHE A 8 11.60 -6.69 -72.01
CA PHE A 8 10.38 -6.05 -71.50
C PHE A 8 9.58 -6.97 -70.55
N ALA A 9 9.44 -8.25 -70.88
CA ALA A 9 8.73 -9.23 -70.05
C ALA A 9 9.39 -9.43 -68.68
N VAL A 10 10.73 -9.50 -68.63
CA VAL A 10 11.48 -9.63 -67.37
C VAL A 10 11.35 -8.37 -66.51
N GLY A 11 11.44 -7.19 -67.13
CA GLY A 11 11.24 -5.91 -66.43
C GLY A 11 9.84 -5.79 -65.83
N LEU A 12 8.80 -6.11 -66.61
CA LEU A 12 7.41 -6.09 -66.15
C LEU A 12 7.19 -7.06 -64.98
N PHE A 13 7.73 -8.28 -65.07
CA PHE A 13 7.62 -9.26 -64.00
C PHE A 13 8.29 -8.77 -62.70
N MET A 14 9.47 -8.17 -62.82
CA MET A 14 10.22 -7.66 -61.67
C MET A 14 9.53 -6.45 -61.03
N THR A 15 8.99 -5.53 -61.82
CA THR A 15 8.20 -4.39 -61.32
C THR A 15 6.89 -4.86 -60.67
N ALA A 16 6.19 -5.82 -61.27
CA ALA A 16 4.96 -6.37 -60.70
C ALA A 16 5.24 -7.10 -59.37
N GLY A 17 6.30 -7.92 -59.31
CA GLY A 17 6.72 -8.59 -58.07
C GLY A 17 7.06 -7.60 -56.96
N LEU A 18 7.79 -6.52 -57.28
CA LEU A 18 8.12 -5.48 -56.31
C LEU A 18 6.86 -4.75 -55.81
N ALA A 19 5.92 -4.44 -56.71
CA ALA A 19 4.67 -3.79 -56.33
C ALA A 19 3.84 -4.66 -55.37
N VAL A 20 3.75 -5.97 -55.63
CA VAL A 20 3.07 -6.93 -54.74
C VAL A 20 3.78 -7.00 -53.39
N ALA A 21 5.11 -7.07 -53.38
CA ALA A 21 5.89 -7.12 -52.14
C ALA A 21 5.67 -5.87 -51.27
N VAL A 22 5.74 -4.67 -51.87
CA VAL A 22 5.47 -3.40 -51.16
C VAL A 22 4.04 -3.37 -50.62
N THR A 23 3.06 -3.78 -51.43
CA THR A 23 1.66 -3.84 -51.01
C THR A 23 1.47 -4.80 -49.84
N ALA A 24 2.10 -5.97 -49.86
CA ALA A 24 2.06 -6.95 -48.78
C ALA A 24 2.68 -6.41 -47.48
N VAL A 25 3.82 -5.72 -47.57
CA VAL A 25 4.46 -5.10 -46.39
C VAL A 25 3.56 -4.02 -45.78
N ILE A 26 2.97 -3.15 -46.60
CA ILE A 26 2.04 -2.11 -46.12
C ILE A 26 0.79 -2.75 -45.50
N TRP A 27 0.22 -3.76 -46.14
CA TRP A 27 -0.96 -4.48 -45.66
C TRP A 27 -0.71 -5.16 -44.31
N LEU A 28 0.42 -5.87 -44.18
CA LEU A 28 0.82 -6.52 -42.93
C LEU A 28 1.12 -5.50 -41.83
N GLY A 29 1.84 -4.42 -42.14
CA GLY A 29 2.16 -3.38 -41.17
C GLY A 29 0.94 -2.59 -40.67
N MET A 30 -0.10 -2.43 -41.50
CA MET A 30 -1.33 -1.75 -41.11
C MET A 30 -2.25 -2.61 -40.22
N SER A 31 -2.20 -3.94 -40.35
CA SER A 31 -3.01 -4.86 -39.54
C SER A 31 -2.65 -4.80 -38.06
N ASP A 32 -1.36 -4.74 -37.72
CA ASP A 32 -0.89 -4.65 -36.33
C ASP A 32 -1.13 -3.25 -35.73
N TYR A 33 -1.21 -2.20 -36.55
CA TYR A 33 -1.53 -0.85 -36.07
C TYR A 33 -3.02 -0.63 -35.82
N PHE A 34 -3.88 -1.51 -36.36
CA PHE A 34 -5.33 -1.45 -36.23
C PHE A 34 -5.87 -2.32 -35.09
N GLU A 35 -5.10 -2.51 -34.02
CA GLU A 35 -5.64 -3.12 -32.81
C GLU A 35 -6.81 -2.26 -32.28
N LYS A 36 -8.02 -2.80 -32.45
CA LYS A 36 -9.34 -2.20 -32.11
C LYS A 36 -9.56 -2.12 -30.60
N GLY A 37 -8.50 -1.80 -29.85
CA GLY A 37 -8.57 -1.66 -28.41
C GLY A 37 -9.18 -0.33 -28.01
N ARG A 38 -10.03 -0.35 -27.00
CA ARG A 38 -10.51 0.89 -26.35
C ARG A 38 -9.41 1.42 -25.44
N MET A 39 -9.14 2.72 -25.53
CA MET A 39 -8.16 3.37 -24.67
C MET A 39 -8.82 3.83 -23.38
N TYR A 40 -8.15 3.58 -22.26
CA TYR A 40 -8.52 4.01 -20.93
C TYR A 40 -7.34 4.69 -20.27
N VAL A 41 -7.63 5.47 -19.23
CA VAL A 41 -6.61 6.14 -18.44
C VAL A 41 -6.83 5.88 -16.96
N SER A 42 -5.73 5.72 -16.24
CA SER A 42 -5.72 5.64 -14.78
C SER A 42 -4.69 6.62 -14.24
N TYR A 43 -5.03 7.22 -13.11
CA TYR A 43 -4.16 8.16 -12.42
C TYR A 43 -3.70 7.55 -11.11
N PHE A 44 -2.39 7.50 -10.89
CA PHE A 44 -1.79 6.91 -9.70
C PHE A 44 -1.13 8.01 -8.86
N ASP A 45 -1.35 7.97 -7.55
CA ASP A 45 -0.73 8.85 -6.55
C ASP A 45 0.56 8.24 -5.96
N GLU A 46 1.05 7.17 -6.58
CA GLU A 46 2.16 6.37 -6.13
C GLU A 46 3.21 6.16 -7.23
N SER A 47 4.39 5.68 -6.84
CA SER A 47 5.45 5.39 -7.80
C SER A 47 5.06 4.24 -8.72
N VAL A 48 5.01 4.53 -10.03
CA VAL A 48 4.83 3.53 -11.09
C VAL A 48 6.15 2.91 -11.56
N GLN A 49 7.21 3.01 -10.77
CA GLN A 49 8.52 2.48 -11.13
C GLN A 49 8.44 0.98 -11.45
N GLY A 50 8.99 0.58 -12.59
CA GLY A 50 8.92 -0.79 -13.10
C GLY A 50 7.70 -1.06 -14.00
N LEU A 51 6.81 -0.09 -14.17
CA LEU A 51 5.80 -0.10 -15.23
C LEU A 51 6.38 0.57 -16.47
N ASP A 52 6.32 -0.13 -17.61
CA ASP A 52 6.84 0.37 -18.88
C ASP A 52 5.76 0.33 -19.95
N LYS A 53 6.06 0.94 -21.10
CA LYS A 53 5.29 0.74 -22.32
C LYS A 53 5.21 -0.76 -22.64
N ASP A 54 4.05 -1.19 -23.10
CA ASP A 54 3.72 -2.59 -23.40
C ASP A 54 3.65 -3.51 -22.17
N SER A 55 3.74 -2.98 -20.94
CA SER A 55 3.41 -3.74 -19.73
C SER A 55 2.00 -4.32 -19.82
N PRO A 56 1.77 -5.57 -19.38
CA PRO A 56 0.47 -6.22 -19.52
C PRO A 56 -0.57 -5.58 -18.59
N VAL A 57 -1.78 -5.41 -19.11
CA VAL A 57 -2.96 -5.07 -18.31
C VAL A 57 -3.78 -6.33 -18.14
N LYS A 58 -3.91 -6.77 -16.90
CA LYS A 58 -4.58 -8.03 -16.56
C LYS A 58 -5.89 -7.75 -15.85
N TYR A 59 -6.90 -8.56 -16.12
CA TYR A 59 -8.10 -8.64 -15.31
C TYR A 59 -8.08 -9.97 -14.58
N ARG A 60 -7.96 -9.94 -13.25
CA ARG A 60 -7.90 -11.15 -12.40
C ARG A 60 -6.88 -12.18 -12.93
N GLY A 61 -5.67 -11.73 -13.22
CA GLY A 61 -4.60 -12.54 -13.78
C GLY A 61 -4.65 -12.81 -15.29
N VAL A 62 -5.74 -12.49 -15.99
CA VAL A 62 -5.88 -12.71 -17.43
C VAL A 62 -5.48 -11.46 -18.21
N ALA A 63 -4.52 -11.53 -19.13
CA ALA A 63 -4.17 -10.40 -19.98
C ALA A 63 -5.34 -9.98 -20.88
N ILE A 64 -5.74 -8.71 -20.78
CA ILE A 64 -6.85 -8.10 -21.54
C ILE A 64 -6.41 -6.91 -22.38
N GLY A 65 -5.18 -6.44 -22.18
CA GLY A 65 -4.64 -5.27 -22.86
C GLY A 65 -3.20 -4.98 -22.48
N ARG A 66 -2.71 -3.81 -22.89
CA ARG A 66 -1.33 -3.35 -22.72
C ARG A 66 -1.26 -1.87 -22.37
N VAL A 67 -0.22 -1.49 -21.65
CA VAL A 67 0.08 -0.08 -21.36
C VAL A 67 0.61 0.59 -22.62
N LYS A 68 -0.05 1.68 -23.03
CA LYS A 68 0.34 2.44 -24.21
C LYS A 68 1.41 3.49 -23.90
N SER A 69 1.26 4.18 -22.77
CA SER A 69 2.20 5.20 -22.32
C SER A 69 2.04 5.50 -20.84
N VAL A 70 3.15 5.87 -20.21
CA VAL A 70 3.24 6.36 -18.83
C VAL A 70 3.77 7.79 -18.87
N GLY A 71 3.12 8.70 -18.17
CA GLY A 71 3.46 10.12 -18.15
C GLY A 71 3.01 10.81 -16.87
N LEU A 72 3.18 12.12 -16.82
CA LEU A 72 2.65 12.94 -15.72
C LEU A 72 1.30 13.51 -16.12
N ALA A 73 0.37 13.54 -15.18
CA ALA A 73 -0.88 14.24 -15.35
C ALA A 73 -0.65 15.77 -15.45
N PRO A 74 -1.62 16.52 -16.00
CA PRO A 74 -1.50 17.98 -16.14
C PRO A 74 -1.29 18.73 -14.83
N ASP A 75 -1.66 18.13 -13.69
CA ASP A 75 -1.47 18.69 -12.34
C ASP A 75 -0.08 18.40 -11.75
N ALA A 76 0.78 17.67 -12.47
CA ALA A 76 2.10 17.20 -12.05
C ALA A 76 2.13 16.44 -10.69
N THR A 77 0.97 16.08 -10.16
CA THR A 77 0.81 15.42 -8.86
C THR A 77 0.52 13.94 -9.06
N LEU A 78 -0.25 13.61 -10.09
CA LEU A 78 -0.62 12.24 -10.43
C LEU A 78 0.20 11.74 -11.62
N ILE A 79 0.47 10.44 -11.64
CA ILE A 79 1.04 9.76 -12.79
C ILE A 79 -0.11 9.33 -13.70
N GLU A 80 -0.08 9.79 -14.96
CA GLU A 80 -1.02 9.37 -16.00
C GLU A 80 -0.54 8.08 -16.65
N VAL A 81 -1.39 7.06 -16.64
CA VAL A 81 -1.13 5.78 -17.30
C VAL A 81 -2.22 5.51 -18.31
N VAL A 82 -1.87 5.56 -19.60
CA VAL A 82 -2.77 5.27 -20.70
C VAL A 82 -2.63 3.81 -21.07
N MET A 83 -3.75 3.10 -21.12
CA MET A 83 -3.81 1.67 -21.44
C MET A 83 -4.76 1.40 -22.59
N THR A 84 -4.45 0.38 -23.38
CA THR A 84 -5.27 -0.10 -24.48
C THR A 84 -5.82 -1.47 -24.12
N ILE A 85 -7.14 -1.62 -24.19
CA ILE A 85 -7.82 -2.86 -23.86
C ILE A 85 -8.41 -3.44 -25.15
N GLU A 86 -7.80 -4.53 -25.59
CA GLU A 86 -8.07 -5.17 -26.87
C GLU A 86 -9.34 -6.03 -26.83
N ARG A 87 -9.71 -6.53 -25.65
CA ARG A 87 -10.89 -7.38 -25.47
C ARG A 87 -12.15 -6.55 -25.26
N ASP A 88 -13.30 -7.08 -25.71
CA ASP A 88 -14.63 -6.48 -25.45
C ASP A 88 -15.10 -6.72 -24.01
N VAL A 89 -14.23 -6.48 -23.04
CA VAL A 89 -14.61 -6.34 -21.64
C VAL A 89 -15.18 -4.93 -21.51
N LYS A 90 -16.47 -4.84 -21.20
CA LYS A 90 -17.08 -3.56 -20.82
C LYS A 90 -16.54 -3.20 -19.44
N LEU A 91 -15.60 -2.28 -19.39
CA LEU A 91 -15.16 -1.70 -18.13
C LEU A 91 -16.27 -0.79 -17.61
N GLU A 92 -17.05 -1.32 -16.68
CA GLU A 92 -18.06 -0.58 -15.93
C GLU A 92 -17.40 0.29 -14.85
N THR A 93 -18.14 1.27 -14.35
CA THR A 93 -17.67 2.27 -13.37
C THR A 93 -17.33 1.68 -11.99
N ASP A 94 -17.55 0.38 -11.80
CA ASP A 94 -17.29 -0.38 -10.57
C ASP A 94 -16.05 -1.25 -10.70
N MET A 95 -15.07 -0.82 -11.49
CA MET A 95 -13.76 -1.47 -11.61
C MET A 95 -12.65 -0.54 -11.13
N PHE A 96 -11.61 -1.14 -10.57
CA PHE A 96 -10.42 -0.43 -10.11
C PHE A 96 -9.17 -1.02 -10.73
N ALA A 97 -8.23 -0.14 -11.09
CA ALA A 97 -6.89 -0.51 -11.48
C ALA A 97 -5.97 -0.47 -10.25
N GLN A 98 -5.11 -1.48 -10.11
CA GLN A 98 -4.12 -1.58 -9.05
C GLN A 98 -2.77 -1.97 -9.66
N LEU A 99 -1.69 -1.39 -9.16
CA LEU A 99 -0.34 -1.81 -9.52
C LEU A 99 0.03 -3.07 -8.74
N LYS A 100 0.56 -4.06 -9.47
CA LYS A 100 1.13 -5.28 -8.88
C LYS A 100 2.50 -5.57 -9.45
N SER A 101 3.39 -6.07 -8.59
CA SER A 101 4.73 -6.53 -8.98
C SER A 101 4.70 -8.03 -9.32
N VAL A 102 5.41 -8.43 -10.38
CA VAL A 102 5.73 -9.84 -10.66
C VAL A 102 7.12 -10.14 -10.09
N GLY A 103 7.16 -10.95 -9.04
CA GLY A 103 8.42 -11.39 -8.44
C GLY A 103 9.21 -10.28 -7.75
N ILE A 104 10.51 -10.50 -7.63
CA ILE A 104 11.44 -9.65 -6.86
C ILE A 104 12.18 -8.65 -7.77
N THR A 105 12.13 -8.86 -9.09
CA THR A 105 12.82 -8.02 -10.08
C THR A 105 12.20 -6.63 -10.26
N GLY A 106 11.05 -6.36 -9.62
CA GLY A 106 10.39 -5.05 -9.64
C GLY A 106 9.62 -4.75 -10.94
N ILE A 107 9.34 -5.77 -11.75
CA ILE A 107 8.51 -5.59 -12.95
C ILE A 107 7.06 -5.41 -12.51
N MET A 108 6.44 -4.29 -12.90
CA MET A 108 5.07 -3.96 -12.55
C MET A 108 4.11 -4.22 -13.72
N PHE A 109 2.88 -4.57 -13.36
CA PHE A 109 1.76 -4.67 -14.27
C PHE A 109 0.52 -4.06 -13.63
N ILE A 110 -0.45 -3.69 -14.46
CA ILE A 110 -1.73 -3.18 -13.99
C ILE A 110 -2.69 -4.34 -13.90
N GLU A 111 -3.28 -4.53 -12.73
CA GLU A 111 -4.40 -5.43 -12.54
C GLU A 111 -5.70 -4.64 -12.38
N ILE A 112 -6.70 -4.98 -13.18
CA ILE A 112 -8.06 -4.51 -13.08
C ILE A 112 -8.86 -5.55 -12.31
N ASP A 113 -9.58 -5.12 -11.28
CA ASP A 113 -10.52 -5.94 -10.53
C ASP A 113 -11.85 -5.20 -10.37
N ARG A 114 -12.91 -5.95 -10.04
CA ARG A 114 -14.22 -5.38 -9.73
C ARG A 114 -14.26 -4.94 -8.26
N LYS A 115 -14.86 -3.78 -8.03
CA LYS A 115 -15.29 -3.32 -6.70
C LYS A 115 -16.11 -4.40 -6.01
N LYS A 116 -15.72 -4.75 -4.79
CA LYS A 116 -16.55 -5.59 -3.92
C LYS A 116 -17.52 -4.72 -3.14
N GLU A 117 -18.67 -5.28 -2.80
CA GLU A 117 -19.66 -4.61 -1.94
C GLU A 117 -19.02 -4.38 -0.56
N GLY A 118 -18.80 -3.11 -0.19
CA GLY A 118 -18.09 -2.70 1.02
C GLY A 118 -16.69 -2.13 0.81
N ASP A 119 -16.10 -2.21 -0.39
CA ASP A 119 -14.87 -1.45 -0.69
C ASP A 119 -15.19 0.07 -0.72
N PRO A 120 -14.32 0.92 -0.14
CA PRO A 120 -14.49 2.36 -0.22
C PRO A 120 -14.47 2.83 -1.68
N ASP A 121 -15.07 3.98 -1.96
CA ASP A 121 -15.07 4.51 -3.31
C ASP A 121 -13.71 5.12 -3.65
N PHE A 122 -12.88 4.39 -4.39
CA PHE A 122 -11.56 4.86 -4.83
C PHE A 122 -11.60 5.80 -6.04
N ARG A 123 -12.77 6.41 -6.31
CA ARG A 123 -12.90 7.40 -7.38
C ARG A 123 -12.08 8.62 -7.02
N GLN A 124 -11.01 8.84 -7.77
CA GLN A 124 -10.16 10.00 -7.59
C GLN A 124 -10.87 11.25 -8.13
N ALA A 125 -10.95 12.29 -7.30
CA ALA A 125 -11.44 13.59 -7.72
C ALA A 125 -10.35 14.27 -8.56
N ILE A 126 -10.47 14.15 -9.88
CA ILE A 126 -9.53 14.76 -10.82
C ILE A 126 -9.99 16.18 -11.10
N SER A 127 -9.08 17.15 -10.98
CA SER A 127 -9.36 18.58 -11.19
C SER A 127 -9.33 19.01 -12.67
N PHE A 128 -8.94 18.10 -13.57
CA PHE A 128 -8.76 18.34 -14.99
C PHE A 128 -9.63 17.41 -15.86
N ARG A 129 -9.75 17.76 -17.15
CA ARG A 129 -10.53 16.97 -18.12
C ARG A 129 -9.65 15.87 -18.74
N SER A 130 -10.03 14.60 -18.56
CA SER A 130 -9.34 13.49 -19.21
C SER A 130 -9.82 13.30 -20.66
N LYS A 131 -8.91 12.87 -21.53
CA LYS A 131 -9.22 12.54 -22.94
C LYS A 131 -9.90 11.17 -23.09
N TYR A 132 -9.62 10.25 -22.16
CA TYR A 132 -10.12 8.87 -22.15
C TYR A 132 -10.96 8.61 -20.89
N PRO A 133 -11.84 7.59 -20.89
CA PRO A 133 -12.57 7.18 -19.71
C PRO A 133 -11.60 6.80 -18.58
N VAL A 134 -11.83 7.36 -17.40
CA VAL A 134 -10.98 7.15 -16.24
C VAL A 134 -11.40 5.88 -15.50
N ILE A 135 -10.45 5.01 -15.22
CA ILE A 135 -10.61 3.89 -14.29
C ILE A 135 -10.02 4.31 -12.95
N ALA A 136 -10.83 4.20 -11.90
CA ALA A 136 -10.42 4.51 -10.54
C ALA A 136 -9.27 3.58 -10.09
N THR A 137 -8.42 4.06 -9.19
CA THR A 137 -7.19 3.36 -8.81
C THR A 137 -7.16 3.06 -7.33
N LYS A 138 -6.73 1.84 -6.99
CA LYS A 138 -6.52 1.40 -5.60
C LYS A 138 -5.02 1.41 -5.31
N PRO A 139 -4.59 1.86 -4.11
CA PRO A 139 -3.19 1.80 -3.71
C PRO A 139 -2.61 0.38 -3.87
N SER A 140 -1.36 0.27 -4.30
CA SER A 140 -0.67 -1.00 -4.38
C SER A 140 -0.48 -1.62 -2.99
N GLY A 141 -0.31 -2.94 -2.94
CA GLY A 141 -0.03 -3.64 -1.68
C GLY A 141 1.26 -3.14 -1.01
N VAL A 142 2.24 -2.68 -1.80
CA VAL A 142 3.49 -2.09 -1.28
C VAL A 142 3.21 -0.74 -0.62
N LYS A 143 2.40 0.12 -1.26
CA LYS A 143 1.99 1.41 -0.68
C LYS A 143 1.22 1.24 0.62
N MET A 144 0.23 0.34 0.65
CA MET A 144 -0.55 0.06 1.86
C MET A 144 0.33 -0.41 3.03
N PHE A 145 1.37 -1.21 2.73
CA PHE A 145 2.31 -1.66 3.74
C PHE A 145 3.17 -0.52 4.28
N MET A 146 3.71 0.34 3.42
CA MET A 146 4.51 1.50 3.83
C MET A 146 3.68 2.51 4.64
N ASP A 147 2.47 2.82 4.17
CA ASP A 147 1.54 3.72 4.88
C ASP A 147 1.23 3.18 6.29
N GLY A 148 1.04 1.86 6.43
CA GLY A 148 0.84 1.20 7.72
C GLY A 148 2.08 1.20 8.63
N MET A 149 3.29 1.07 8.07
CA MET A 149 4.53 1.18 8.86
C MET A 149 4.70 2.59 9.42
N ASP A 150 4.45 3.61 8.61
CA ASP A 150 4.53 5.01 9.04
C ASP A 150 3.51 5.33 10.13
N GLU A 151 2.31 4.74 10.07
CA GLU A 151 1.29 4.86 11.10
C GLU A 151 1.76 4.22 12.42
N VAL A 152 2.32 3.01 12.39
CA VAL A 152 2.86 2.35 13.59
C VAL A 152 4.02 3.14 14.20
N LEU A 153 4.92 3.67 13.36
CA LEU A 153 6.02 4.52 13.84
C LEU A 153 5.51 5.79 14.51
N LYS A 154 4.45 6.41 13.98
CA LYS A 154 3.80 7.57 14.60
C LYS A 154 3.20 7.23 15.96
N LEU A 155 2.52 6.07 16.07
CA LEU A 155 1.98 5.59 17.34
C LEU A 155 3.10 5.41 18.39
N ILE A 156 4.25 4.86 18.00
CA ILE A 156 5.39 4.67 18.91
C ILE A 156 6.05 6.02 19.27
N ALA A 157 6.24 6.91 18.29
CA ALA A 157 6.87 8.22 18.50
C ALA A 157 6.03 9.14 19.41
N GLU A 158 4.71 9.07 19.33
CA GLU A 158 3.82 9.83 20.21
C GLU A 158 3.86 9.34 21.67
N LEU A 159 4.13 8.04 21.90
CA LEU A 159 4.24 7.47 23.24
C LEU A 159 5.52 7.91 23.97
N ASP A 160 6.64 8.08 23.26
CA ASP A 160 7.95 8.40 23.88
C ASP A 160 8.10 9.89 24.21
N THR A 161 7.52 10.77 23.38
CA THR A 161 7.66 12.24 23.55
C THR A 161 6.79 12.83 24.66
N LYS A 162 5.61 12.26 24.94
CA LYS A 162 4.72 12.73 26.03
C LYS A 162 4.84 11.94 27.34
N GLY A 163 5.32 10.69 27.31
CA GLY A 163 5.20 9.76 28.45
C GLY A 163 6.36 9.76 29.45
N ILE A 164 7.61 9.93 29.01
CA ILE A 164 8.78 9.55 29.83
C ILE A 164 9.48 10.75 30.51
N SER A 165 9.47 11.93 29.88
CA SER A 165 10.18 13.11 30.41
C SER A 165 9.57 13.68 31.71
N GLY A 166 8.26 13.51 31.92
CA GLY A 166 7.58 14.02 33.13
C GLY A 166 7.68 13.13 34.37
N LYS A 167 7.82 11.81 34.20
CA LYS A 167 7.73 10.86 35.32
C LYS A 167 9.10 10.57 35.98
N ALA A 168 10.19 10.62 35.22
CA ALA A 168 11.53 10.39 35.77
C ALA A 168 11.98 11.48 36.76
N ARG A 169 11.58 12.75 36.55
CA ARG A 169 11.99 13.87 37.43
C ARG A 169 11.30 13.87 38.80
N THR A 170 10.15 13.22 38.94
CA THR A 170 9.34 13.32 40.16
C THR A 170 9.69 12.24 41.18
N GLU A 171 10.23 11.09 40.75
CA GLU A 171 10.70 10.03 41.67
C GLU A 171 12.15 10.25 42.15
N SER A 172 13.03 10.82 41.32
CA SER A 172 14.42 11.10 41.71
C SER A 172 14.56 12.17 42.81
N ALA A 173 13.53 13.01 43.01
CA ALA A 173 13.52 14.04 44.05
C ALA A 173 13.12 13.52 45.45
N ARG A 174 12.70 12.25 45.60
CA ARG A 174 12.37 11.64 46.90
C ARG A 174 13.49 10.80 47.52
N LEU A 175 14.60 10.61 46.81
CA LEU A 175 15.81 9.94 47.32
C LEU A 175 16.90 10.97 47.66
N SER A 176 16.63 11.84 48.64
CA SER A 176 17.69 12.58 49.32
C SER A 176 18.50 11.65 50.23
N PRO A 177 19.83 11.82 50.36
CA PRO A 177 20.67 10.99 51.21
C PRO A 177 20.37 11.24 52.70
N MET A 178 20.31 10.14 53.48
CA MET A 178 20.21 10.15 54.94
C MET A 178 21.34 10.97 55.59
N PRO A 179 21.06 11.82 56.60
CA PRO A 179 22.12 12.40 57.43
C PRO A 179 22.69 11.34 58.39
N ARG A 180 24.00 11.12 58.33
CA ARG A 180 24.77 10.34 59.31
C ARG A 180 24.63 10.95 60.71
N SER A 181 23.88 10.30 61.59
CA SER A 181 23.87 10.57 63.02
C SER A 181 25.16 10.03 63.65
N LYS A 182 26.09 10.93 63.99
CA LYS A 182 27.15 10.66 64.98
C LYS A 182 26.53 10.82 66.37
N LYS A 183 26.38 9.72 67.12
CA LYS A 183 26.34 9.78 68.59
C LYS A 183 27.16 8.66 69.20
N SER A 184 27.95 9.10 70.17
CA SER A 184 29.05 8.45 70.88
C SER A 184 28.65 7.20 71.64
N LEU A 185 29.54 6.19 71.57
CA LEU A 185 29.72 5.20 72.63
C LEU A 185 29.99 5.91 73.97
N ARG A 186 29.13 5.65 74.97
CA ARG A 186 29.58 5.57 76.37
C ARG A 186 29.02 4.28 76.97
N ILE A 187 29.92 3.65 77.69
CA ILE A 187 29.88 2.37 78.36
C ILE A 187 29.20 2.55 79.74
N SER A 188 28.81 1.43 80.36
CA SER A 188 28.42 1.27 81.78
C SER A 188 26.93 1.59 82.05
N ASP A 189 26.05 0.72 82.54
CA ASP A 189 26.19 -0.40 83.48
C ASP A 189 24.94 -1.32 83.45
N PRO A 190 25.00 -2.52 84.08
CA PRO A 190 23.96 -3.55 84.01
C PRO A 190 22.99 -3.48 85.20
N CYS A 191 21.71 -3.79 84.97
CA CYS A 191 20.83 -4.23 86.06
C CYS A 191 19.77 -5.24 85.55
N LEU A 192 19.74 -6.37 86.25
CA LEU A 192 18.93 -7.59 86.13
C LEU A 192 17.41 -7.35 86.47
N PRO A 193 16.54 -8.37 86.57
CA PRO A 193 15.73 -9.00 85.51
C PRO A 193 14.23 -9.09 85.91
N LYS A 194 13.47 -10.02 85.28
CA LYS A 194 12.10 -10.50 85.63
C LYS A 194 10.97 -9.63 85.05
N GLN A 195 9.85 -10.11 84.51
CA GLN A 195 8.97 -11.27 84.75
C GLN A 195 8.17 -11.50 83.43
N THR A 196 8.00 -12.71 82.87
CA THR A 196 6.81 -13.58 83.04
C THR A 196 5.49 -12.81 83.11
N LEU A 197 4.43 -13.06 82.34
CA LEU A 197 3.66 -14.31 82.20
C LEU A 197 2.31 -13.97 81.50
N PHE A 198 1.63 -14.98 80.93
CA PHE A 198 0.19 -15.00 80.56
C PHE A 198 -0.26 -14.10 79.39
N SER A 199 -1.15 -14.48 78.47
CA SER A 199 -1.88 -15.71 78.16
C SER A 199 -2.68 -15.44 76.87
N THR A 200 -2.79 -16.45 76.01
CA THR A 200 -3.89 -16.61 75.03
C THR A 200 -5.23 -16.82 75.79
N PRO A 201 -6.44 -17.03 75.19
CA PRO A 201 -6.78 -17.34 73.79
C PRO A 201 -8.16 -16.79 73.29
N LYS A 202 -8.57 -17.30 72.10
CA LYS A 202 -9.94 -17.56 71.60
C LYS A 202 -10.77 -16.35 71.11
N ASN A 203 -11.72 -16.46 70.17
CA ASN A 203 -12.17 -17.44 69.17
C ASN A 203 -13.53 -16.90 68.66
N GLY A 204 -13.94 -17.27 67.44
CA GLY A 204 -15.33 -17.21 66.96
C GLY A 204 -15.56 -16.13 65.91
N ARG A 205 -15.73 -16.47 64.62
CA ARG A 205 -16.97 -16.98 63.97
C ARG A 205 -18.10 -15.95 64.06
N GLU A 206 -18.95 -15.65 63.08
CA GLU A 206 -19.23 -16.04 61.69
C GLU A 206 -20.55 -15.26 61.35
N SER A 207 -21.10 -15.41 60.15
CA SER A 207 -22.44 -14.95 59.68
C SER A 207 -22.50 -13.48 59.20
N SER A 208 -22.60 -13.18 57.90
CA SER A 208 -23.65 -13.44 56.88
C SER A 208 -24.76 -12.37 56.87
N VAL A 209 -25.00 -11.78 55.69
CA VAL A 209 -26.31 -11.53 55.04
C VAL A 209 -26.12 -10.63 53.78
N PRO A 210 -26.83 -10.86 52.65
CA PRO A 210 -26.57 -10.23 51.35
C PRO A 210 -27.70 -9.31 50.82
N ARG A 211 -27.48 -8.79 49.59
CA ARG A 211 -28.40 -8.16 48.60
C ARG A 211 -28.77 -6.68 48.76
N LYS A 212 -28.48 -5.92 47.69
CA LYS A 212 -29.48 -5.09 47.00
C LYS A 212 -29.15 -4.90 45.52
N ARG A 213 -30.15 -5.17 44.66
CA ARG A 213 -30.22 -4.87 43.23
C ARG A 213 -30.60 -3.40 43.03
N LEU A 214 -30.17 -2.78 41.93
CA LEU A 214 -30.85 -1.68 41.26
C LEU A 214 -30.56 -1.77 39.74
N PRO A 215 -31.59 -1.72 38.86
CA PRO A 215 -31.43 -1.50 37.41
C PRO A 215 -31.83 -0.06 37.03
N TYR A 216 -31.29 0.47 35.94
CA TYR A 216 -31.73 1.72 35.29
C TYR A 216 -31.29 1.74 33.81
N PRO A 217 -31.89 2.60 32.97
CA PRO A 217 -32.86 2.26 31.92
C PRO A 217 -32.25 1.95 30.54
#